data_AF-A0A3D3GA23-F1
#
_entry.id   AF-A0A3D3GA23-F1
#
_cell.length_a   1.000
_cell.length_b   1.000
_cell.length_c   1.000
_cell.angle_alpha   90.00
_cell.angle_beta   90.00
_cell.angle_gamma   90.00
#
_symmetry.space_group_name_H-M   'P 1'
#
loop_
_entity.id
_entity.type
_entity.pdbx_description
1 polymer ?
#
loop_
_entity_poly.entity_id
_entity_poly.type
_entity_poly.pdbx_seq_one_letter_code
_entity_poly.pdbx_strand_id
1 'polypeptide(L)'
;MAYALHKTIVMKEKFNVAPRHQHRRSLSLWAIAVLILTISGCRSTTSSAPAIAVAPECTSQDGTYFTLSGTATYDWVPADSAAEGGIGLDYSGKQARPIRRAAIRAVNSSGAVLIEGKTDDSGNFSMNVPGGCGAANILVIARSKSTAYAADGIGQDQCSGANWDIRIVDNTNSKAYYAAQTARAYSSSTAQISVHAAIQYSSNAYIDRTAAPFAILDTMISEMELICQANPSQYFPLLYVNWSPSNVTISGRVDRGQIGTSYFTTDASGTSNIYILGEENVDTDEYDDHVIAHEYGHYLEFALFRADSIGGNHVSGDMLDPRVAFSEGYATAVAAMTFNDPIYVDTNNTGQKRGFSIDPSSPPSGNDRGLYSESSVQHFLWTLFENHRATVPSNGFERLYSVLKNFQVNTPGFTTLLSFSAYYNQQYGSDADGLSNLWEIVLKMPMNALCAGNCLGSGDIADPLDVDNDLGNYFTAGQGIRRYDGKSWGPDFWRLYRPLVSGVNAATHHEVTERSYYSYFQNKFGNNRWYRYVAPDAGTKVFSVSNLSPGSCSEDVLDLFIYRNGVLMNFNDDLGGCPSLSITTMAQEVYTIEVRGQSGHELSGWNMTVSP
;
A
#
# COMPACT_ATOMS: atom_id res chain seq x y z
N MET A 1 12.82 26.47 -8.44
CA MET A 1 14.18 26.22 -7.91
C MET A 1 14.02 25.62 -6.53
N ALA A 2 14.37 24.33 -6.42
CA ALA A 2 14.82 23.60 -5.22
C ALA A 2 13.98 23.67 -3.92
N TYR A 3 13.34 22.55 -3.59
CA TYR A 3 13.62 21.67 -2.42
C TYR A 3 12.32 21.00 -1.94
N ALA A 4 12.15 19.72 -2.26
CA ALA A 4 11.34 18.79 -1.48
C ALA A 4 12.26 17.62 -1.11
N LEU A 5 13.09 17.87 -0.08
CA LEU A 5 13.59 16.81 0.80
C LEU A 5 12.37 16.27 1.53
N HIS A 6 12.23 14.95 1.68
CA HIS A 6 11.92 14.26 2.95
C HIS A 6 11.85 12.73 2.71
N LYS A 7 12.42 11.98 3.66
CA LYS A 7 12.84 10.57 3.58
C LYS A 7 11.96 9.75 4.53
N THR A 8 11.20 8.77 4.03
CA THR A 8 10.56 7.76 4.90
C THR A 8 10.85 6.33 4.43
N ILE A 9 11.88 5.79 5.08
CA ILE A 9 12.17 4.42 5.57
C ILE A 9 11.32 3.23 5.03
N VAL A 10 11.96 2.45 4.16
CA VAL A 10 12.20 0.98 4.20
C VAL A 10 11.21 0.12 4.99
N MET A 11 10.40 -0.68 4.29
CA MET A 11 9.81 -1.91 4.82
C MET A 11 10.55 -3.16 4.33
N LYS A 12 11.55 -3.56 5.12
CA LYS A 12 11.87 -4.94 5.52
C LYS A 12 13.15 -4.84 6.34
N GLU A 13 13.01 -5.00 7.67
CA GLU A 13 13.96 -5.67 8.58
C GLU A 13 13.86 -5.12 10.02
N LYS A 14 13.46 -6.01 10.94
CA LYS A 14 14.19 -6.31 12.17
C LYS A 14 13.55 -7.51 12.87
N PHE A 15 14.00 -8.70 12.49
CA PHE A 15 13.95 -9.87 13.38
C PHE A 15 15.11 -9.75 14.37
N ASN A 16 14.79 -9.45 15.64
CA ASN A 16 15.73 -9.59 16.75
C ASN A 16 15.40 -10.88 17.50
N VAL A 17 16.03 -11.97 17.10
CA VAL A 17 16.20 -13.15 17.96
C VAL A 17 17.69 -13.37 18.13
N ALA A 18 18.23 -12.88 19.25
CA ALA A 18 19.61 -13.17 19.63
C ALA A 18 19.76 -14.68 19.91
N PRO A 19 20.78 -15.37 19.35
CA PRO A 19 21.06 -16.75 19.68
C PRO A 19 21.78 -16.85 21.04
N ARG A 20 21.28 -17.73 21.91
CA ARG A 20 22.00 -18.20 23.09
C ARG A 20 23.28 -18.92 22.65
N HIS A 21 24.43 -18.26 22.81
CA HIS A 21 25.72 -18.96 22.77
C HIS A 21 25.90 -19.81 24.03
N GLN A 22 25.95 -21.12 23.83
CA GLN A 22 26.55 -22.06 24.77
C GLN A 22 28.07 -21.86 24.78
N HIS A 23 28.64 -21.59 25.95
CA HIS A 23 30.02 -21.95 26.25
C HIS A 23 30.08 -22.71 27.57
N ARG A 24 30.48 -23.98 27.46
CA ARG A 24 31.03 -24.78 28.55
C ARG A 24 32.36 -24.18 28.99
N ARG A 25 32.57 -23.99 30.30
CA ARG A 25 33.82 -24.33 31.02
C ARG A 25 33.67 -24.20 32.55
N SER A 26 33.84 -25.35 33.19
CA SER A 26 34.56 -25.62 34.46
C SER A 26 34.25 -24.85 35.76
N LEU A 27 33.67 -25.61 36.69
CA LEU A 27 33.86 -25.68 38.16
C LEU A 27 34.75 -24.65 38.87
N SER A 28 34.20 -24.06 39.93
CA SER A 28 34.90 -23.77 41.19
C SER A 28 33.89 -23.68 42.34
N LEU A 29 33.96 -24.65 43.26
CA LEU A 29 33.26 -24.64 44.56
C LEU A 29 33.91 -23.62 45.49
N TRP A 30 33.13 -22.75 46.14
CA TRP A 30 33.37 -22.27 47.50
C TRP A 30 32.05 -22.10 48.24
N ALA A 31 32.08 -22.33 49.55
CA ALA A 31 31.00 -22.86 50.35
C ALA A 31 30.47 -21.86 51.42
N ILE A 32 29.20 -22.07 51.80
CA ILE A 32 28.58 -21.87 53.12
C ILE A 32 28.37 -20.43 53.64
N ALA A 33 27.10 -20.07 53.88
CA ALA A 33 26.55 -19.83 55.23
C ALA A 33 25.02 -19.65 55.20
N VAL A 34 24.31 -20.63 55.79
CA VAL A 34 22.91 -20.52 56.18
C VAL A 34 22.86 -19.90 57.57
N LEU A 35 22.12 -18.81 57.74
CA LEU A 35 21.74 -18.28 59.04
C LEU A 35 20.21 -18.18 59.09
N ILE A 36 19.61 -19.00 59.95
CA ILE A 36 18.19 -18.92 60.32
C ILE A 36 18.10 -18.03 61.56
N LEU A 37 17.32 -16.94 61.48
CA LEU A 37 16.71 -16.31 62.65
C LEU A 37 15.30 -15.82 62.29
N THR A 38 14.32 -16.28 63.04
CA THR A 38 12.92 -15.88 63.02
C THR A 38 12.71 -14.58 63.80
N ILE A 39 11.72 -13.75 63.41
CA ILE A 39 10.63 -13.17 64.24
C ILE A 39 9.96 -11.97 63.53
N SER A 40 8.63 -11.95 63.65
CA SER A 40 7.66 -10.84 63.57
C SER A 40 7.24 -10.28 62.21
N GLY A 41 5.94 -10.43 61.96
CA GLY A 41 5.25 -9.89 60.82
C GLY A 41 5.10 -8.37 60.84
N CYS A 42 5.10 -7.83 59.64
CA CYS A 42 4.43 -6.59 59.32
C CYS A 42 3.61 -6.87 58.04
N ARG A 43 2.30 -6.65 58.10
CA ARG A 43 1.38 -6.77 56.96
C ARG A 43 1.87 -5.88 55.82
N SER A 44 2.29 -6.48 54.71
CA SER A 44 2.40 -5.77 53.44
C SER A 44 1.01 -5.74 52.79
N THR A 45 0.34 -4.61 52.91
CA THR A 45 -0.78 -4.25 52.04
C THR A 45 -0.28 -4.24 50.59
N THR A 46 -0.65 -5.25 49.82
CA THR A 46 -0.60 -5.21 48.36
C THR A 46 -1.53 -4.10 47.89
N SER A 47 -0.99 -2.95 47.49
CA SER A 47 -1.75 -2.00 46.67
C SER A 47 -1.87 -2.62 45.28
N SER A 48 -2.93 -3.41 45.09
CA SER A 48 -3.46 -3.67 43.76
C SER A 48 -3.67 -2.33 43.06
N ALA A 49 -3.08 -2.14 41.89
CA ALA A 49 -3.50 -1.09 40.97
C ALA A 49 -5.04 -1.17 40.85
N PRO A 50 -5.77 -0.05 40.94
CA PRO A 50 -7.21 -0.11 40.78
C PRO A 50 -7.50 -0.68 39.39
N ALA A 51 -8.21 -1.80 39.35
CA ALA A 51 -8.84 -2.25 38.13
C ALA A 51 -9.64 -1.06 37.59
N ILE A 52 -9.46 -0.71 36.31
CA ILE A 52 -10.40 0.18 35.62
C ILE A 52 -11.72 -0.56 35.69
N ALA A 53 -12.59 -0.16 36.61
CA ALA A 53 -13.94 -0.66 36.69
C ALA A 53 -14.60 -0.32 35.35
N VAL A 54 -14.85 -1.33 34.53
CA VAL A 54 -15.80 -1.22 33.42
C VAL A 54 -17.09 -0.77 34.08
N ALA A 55 -17.54 0.45 33.77
CA ALA A 55 -18.82 0.94 34.27
C ALA A 55 -19.88 -0.13 33.96
N PRO A 56 -20.73 -0.52 34.91
CA PRO A 56 -21.74 -1.53 34.66
C PRO A 56 -22.56 -1.13 33.43
N GLU A 57 -22.70 -2.05 32.47
CA GLU A 57 -23.60 -1.86 31.33
C GLU A 57 -24.95 -1.44 31.90
N CYS A 58 -25.44 -0.28 31.46
CA CYS A 58 -26.74 0.16 31.93
C CYS A 58 -27.83 -0.71 31.27
N THR A 59 -28.25 -1.74 31.98
CA THR A 59 -29.39 -2.58 31.61
C THR A 59 -30.68 -1.83 31.92
N SER A 60 -31.66 -1.86 31.00
CA SER A 60 -32.95 -1.18 31.18
C SER A 60 -33.57 -1.59 32.51
N GLN A 61 -33.85 -0.62 33.38
CA GLN A 61 -34.32 -0.89 34.75
C GLN A 61 -35.72 -1.55 34.76
N ASP A 62 -36.49 -1.39 33.68
CA ASP A 62 -37.89 -1.87 33.56
C ASP A 62 -38.22 -2.49 32.18
N GLY A 63 -37.22 -2.85 31.37
CA GLY A 63 -37.47 -3.27 29.98
C GLY A 63 -37.97 -2.15 29.06
N THR A 64 -37.91 -0.90 29.53
CA THR A 64 -38.30 0.29 28.76
C THR A 64 -37.18 0.72 27.82
N TYR A 65 -37.56 1.25 26.65
CA TYR A 65 -36.64 1.79 25.65
C TYR A 65 -37.23 3.07 25.06
N PHE A 66 -36.37 3.95 24.58
CA PHE A 66 -36.77 5.05 23.71
C PHE A 66 -35.96 5.03 22.42
N THR A 67 -36.61 5.36 21.31
CA THR A 67 -35.99 5.28 19.98
C THR A 67 -35.43 6.63 19.59
N LEU A 68 -34.13 6.66 19.27
CA LEU A 68 -33.48 7.82 18.67
C LEU A 68 -33.19 7.51 17.21
N SER A 69 -33.72 8.32 16.29
CA SER A 69 -33.49 8.16 14.85
C SER A 69 -33.21 9.49 14.16
N GLY A 70 -32.47 9.44 13.06
CA GLY A 70 -31.95 10.63 12.42
C GLY A 70 -31.00 10.35 11.28
N THR A 71 -30.24 11.38 10.90
CA THR A 71 -29.24 11.35 9.84
C THR A 71 -27.90 11.88 10.35
N ALA A 72 -26.82 11.29 9.83
CA ALA A 72 -25.45 11.71 10.02
C ALA A 72 -24.85 12.16 8.69
N THR A 73 -24.32 13.38 8.63
CA THR A 73 -23.72 13.95 7.42
C THR A 73 -22.39 14.63 7.72
N TYR A 74 -21.54 14.80 6.71
CA TYR A 74 -20.30 15.56 6.77
C TYR A 74 -20.23 16.57 5.63
N ASP A 75 -19.50 17.66 5.81
CA ASP A 75 -19.16 18.58 4.73
C ASP A 75 -18.02 18.00 3.87
N TRP A 76 -18.35 17.59 2.64
CA TRP A 76 -17.37 17.28 1.60
C TRP A 76 -16.96 18.56 0.87
N VAL A 77 -15.68 18.65 0.49
CA VAL A 77 -15.12 19.78 -0.26
C VAL A 77 -14.58 19.24 -1.59
N PRO A 78 -15.05 19.74 -2.74
CA PRO A 78 -14.48 19.40 -4.04
C PRO A 78 -13.06 19.97 -4.21
N ALA A 79 -12.23 19.23 -4.92
CA ALA A 79 -11.02 19.77 -5.56
C ALA A 79 -11.37 20.16 -7.01
N ASP A 80 -10.96 21.35 -7.42
CA ASP A 80 -10.95 21.77 -8.82
C ASP A 80 -9.68 21.23 -9.48
N SER A 81 -9.80 20.78 -10.73
CA SER A 81 -8.66 20.38 -11.55
C SER A 81 -8.05 21.55 -12.35
N ALA A 82 -6.88 21.31 -12.96
CA ALA A 82 -6.30 22.26 -13.90
C ALA A 82 -7.25 22.60 -15.08
N ALA A 83 -8.11 21.66 -15.49
CA ALA A 83 -9.07 21.84 -16.56
C ALA A 83 -10.30 22.68 -16.14
N GLU A 84 -10.58 22.77 -14.83
CA GLU A 84 -11.78 23.41 -14.27
C GLU A 84 -11.53 24.84 -13.76
N GLY A 85 -10.30 25.35 -13.90
CA GLY A 85 -9.97 26.75 -13.55
C GLY A 85 -8.80 26.90 -12.59
N GLY A 86 -8.20 25.80 -12.13
CA GLY A 86 -6.99 25.78 -11.32
C GLY A 86 -7.02 24.66 -10.28
N ILE A 87 -5.86 24.15 -9.90
CA ILE A 87 -5.77 23.07 -8.91
C ILE A 87 -5.96 23.64 -7.50
N GLY A 88 -7.01 23.21 -6.81
CA GLY A 88 -7.22 23.56 -5.41
C GLY A 88 -8.62 23.24 -4.87
N LEU A 89 -8.79 23.32 -3.55
CA LEU A 89 -10.07 23.04 -2.90
C LEU A 89 -11.07 24.19 -3.05
N ASP A 90 -12.31 23.88 -3.46
CA ASP A 90 -13.44 24.81 -3.50
C ASP A 90 -14.30 24.68 -2.24
N TYR A 91 -13.89 25.40 -1.20
CA TYR A 91 -14.66 25.52 0.05
C TYR A 91 -16.05 26.14 -0.10
N SER A 92 -16.31 26.90 -1.17
CA SER A 92 -17.62 27.48 -1.43
C SER A 92 -18.60 26.49 -2.05
N GLY A 93 -18.08 25.54 -2.83
CA GLY A 93 -18.79 24.42 -3.41
C GLY A 93 -19.01 23.23 -2.47
N LYS A 94 -18.72 23.38 -1.17
CA LYS A 94 -18.89 22.30 -0.19
C LYS A 94 -20.33 21.75 -0.17
N GLN A 95 -20.45 20.44 0.07
CA GLN A 95 -21.73 19.73 0.05
C GLN A 95 -21.86 18.83 1.27
N ALA A 96 -23.04 18.83 1.90
CA ALA A 96 -23.36 17.86 2.93
C ALA A 96 -23.57 16.47 2.29
N ARG A 97 -22.68 15.52 2.60
CA ARG A 97 -22.77 14.12 2.16
C ARG A 97 -23.09 13.18 3.33
N PRO A 98 -23.72 12.02 3.09
CA PRO A 98 -23.98 11.04 4.14
C PRO A 98 -22.70 10.50 4.78
N ILE A 99 -22.70 10.34 6.12
CA ILE A 99 -21.68 9.51 6.78
C ILE A 99 -22.11 8.05 6.63
N ARG A 100 -21.59 7.35 5.63
CA ARG A 100 -21.97 5.97 5.29
C ARG A 100 -21.32 4.94 6.21
N ARG A 101 -22.07 3.89 6.58
CA ARG A 101 -21.57 2.67 7.26
C ARG A 101 -20.70 2.92 8.51
N ALA A 102 -20.89 4.04 9.18
CA ALA A 102 -20.06 4.43 10.32
C ALA A 102 -20.65 3.89 11.61
N ALA A 103 -19.78 3.54 12.56
CA ALA A 103 -20.21 3.14 13.89
C ALA A 103 -20.87 4.32 14.61
N ILE A 104 -21.99 4.06 15.28
CA ILE A 104 -22.66 5.05 16.14
C ILE A 104 -22.80 4.51 17.56
N ARG A 105 -22.80 5.42 18.53
CA ARG A 105 -23.01 5.12 19.94
C ARG A 105 -24.00 6.09 20.55
N ALA A 106 -24.92 5.59 21.37
CA ALA A 106 -25.58 6.44 22.35
C ALA A 106 -24.78 6.38 23.65
N VAL A 107 -24.36 7.51 24.20
CA VAL A 107 -23.56 7.58 25.44
C VAL A 107 -24.23 8.48 26.47
N ASN A 108 -24.10 8.14 27.74
CA ASN A 108 -24.62 8.99 28.83
C ASN A 108 -23.64 10.11 29.21
N SER A 109 -24.00 10.93 30.21
CA SER A 109 -23.18 12.05 30.69
C SER A 109 -21.84 11.65 31.31
N SER A 110 -21.66 10.38 31.70
CA SER A 110 -20.37 9.85 32.17
C SER A 110 -19.47 9.33 31.05
N GLY A 111 -19.95 9.35 29.80
CA GLY A 111 -19.25 8.76 28.65
C GLY A 111 -19.44 7.26 28.51
N ALA A 112 -20.29 6.63 29.33
CA ALA A 112 -20.58 5.21 29.21
C ALA A 112 -21.46 4.93 27.98
N VAL A 113 -21.10 3.91 27.21
CA VAL A 113 -21.84 3.46 26.03
C VAL A 113 -23.10 2.73 26.47
N LEU A 114 -24.25 3.18 26.00
CA LEU A 114 -25.56 2.60 26.29
C LEU A 114 -26.00 1.60 25.21
N ILE A 115 -25.73 1.94 23.96
CA ILE A 115 -26.01 1.08 22.79
C ILE A 115 -25.08 1.49 21.64
N GLU A 116 -24.72 0.52 20.80
CA GLU A 116 -23.99 0.74 19.55
C GLU A 116 -24.88 0.42 18.35
N GLY A 117 -24.57 1.03 17.20
CA GLY A 117 -25.23 0.76 15.93
C GLY A 117 -24.33 1.15 14.76
N LYS A 118 -24.93 1.31 13.59
CA LYS A 118 -24.28 1.89 12.41
C LYS A 118 -25.21 2.80 11.62
N THR A 119 -24.66 3.69 10.81
CA THR A 119 -25.40 4.37 9.76
C THR A 119 -25.56 3.48 8.53
N ASP A 120 -26.63 3.71 7.77
CA ASP A 120 -26.83 3.16 6.42
C ASP A 120 -26.08 4.00 5.35
N ASP A 121 -26.19 3.64 4.08
CA ASP A 121 -25.54 4.36 2.96
C ASP A 121 -26.17 5.71 2.62
N SER A 122 -27.31 6.04 3.22
CA SER A 122 -27.89 7.40 3.26
C SER A 122 -27.56 8.15 4.55
N GLY A 123 -26.72 7.58 5.43
CA GLY A 123 -26.35 8.18 6.71
C GLY A 123 -27.46 8.12 7.75
N ASN A 124 -28.58 7.43 7.50
CA ASN A 124 -29.64 7.29 8.47
C ASN A 124 -29.23 6.36 9.60
N PHE A 125 -29.80 6.59 10.78
CA PHE A 125 -29.68 5.67 11.91
C PHE A 125 -30.98 5.56 12.70
N SER A 126 -31.11 4.45 13.42
CA SER A 126 -32.17 4.21 14.41
C SER A 126 -31.63 3.32 15.53
N MET A 127 -31.74 3.78 16.77
CA MET A 127 -31.25 3.07 17.95
C MET A 127 -32.32 3.02 19.04
N ASN A 128 -32.47 1.86 19.67
CA ASN A 128 -33.32 1.68 20.85
C ASN A 128 -32.47 1.80 22.11
N VAL A 129 -32.50 2.98 22.73
CA VAL A 129 -31.71 3.30 23.92
C VAL A 129 -32.42 2.75 25.16
N PRO A 130 -31.74 2.01 26.05
CA PRO A 130 -32.32 1.54 27.32
C PRO A 130 -32.85 2.69 28.20
N GLY A 131 -34.10 2.58 28.62
CA GLY A 131 -34.73 3.49 29.59
C GLY A 131 -34.14 3.33 30.99
N GLY A 132 -34.16 4.41 31.78
CA GLY A 132 -33.57 4.44 33.12
C GLY A 132 -32.06 4.69 33.15
N CYS A 133 -31.41 4.82 31.99
CA CYS A 133 -29.96 5.01 31.85
C CYS A 133 -29.50 6.47 31.74
N GLY A 134 -30.40 7.41 32.02
CA GLY A 134 -30.18 8.84 31.84
C GLY A 134 -30.35 9.28 30.38
N ALA A 135 -30.12 10.58 30.14
CA ALA A 135 -30.16 11.13 28.80
C ALA A 135 -28.92 10.71 28.00
N ALA A 136 -29.09 10.49 26.69
CA ALA A 136 -28.06 10.00 25.79
C ALA A 136 -27.67 11.04 24.73
N ASN A 137 -26.37 11.27 24.54
CA ASN A 137 -25.83 11.92 23.34
C ASN A 137 -25.58 10.85 22.27
N ILE A 138 -25.71 11.22 21.00
CA ILE A 138 -25.34 10.34 19.88
C ILE A 138 -23.95 10.76 19.41
N LEU A 139 -23.04 9.79 19.32
CA LEU A 139 -21.70 9.92 18.77
C LEU A 139 -21.63 9.08 17.50
N VAL A 140 -21.36 9.72 16.37
CA VAL A 140 -21.01 9.07 15.10
C VAL A 140 -19.49 9.03 15.04
N ILE A 141 -18.89 7.85 14.90
CA ILE A 141 -17.45 7.63 15.00
C ILE A 141 -16.88 7.40 13.60
N ALA A 142 -15.72 7.98 13.28
CA ALA A 142 -15.00 7.75 12.03
C ALA A 142 -14.35 6.35 12.00
N ARG A 143 -15.20 5.33 12.03
CA ARG A 143 -14.86 3.91 11.96
C ARG A 143 -15.97 3.19 11.24
N SER A 144 -15.63 2.37 10.25
CA SER A 144 -16.55 1.39 9.67
C SER A 144 -16.08 -0.01 10.02
N LYS A 145 -17.01 -0.85 10.51
CA LYS A 145 -16.74 -2.23 10.86
C LYS A 145 -17.90 -3.12 10.44
N SER A 146 -17.59 -4.22 9.77
CA SER A 146 -18.54 -5.27 9.45
C SER A 146 -17.88 -6.63 9.56
N THR A 147 -18.59 -7.63 10.08
CA THR A 147 -18.12 -9.02 10.04
C THR A 147 -18.72 -9.84 8.92
N ALA A 148 -19.86 -9.38 8.39
CA ALA A 148 -20.60 -9.91 7.25
C ALA A 148 -21.58 -8.81 6.84
N TYR A 149 -21.20 -7.98 5.87
CA TYR A 149 -22.03 -6.85 5.47
C TYR A 149 -23.31 -7.33 4.81
N ALA A 150 -24.41 -6.71 5.18
CA ALA A 150 -25.70 -6.89 4.54
C ALA A 150 -26.02 -5.59 3.82
N ALA A 151 -26.20 -5.71 2.51
CA ALA A 151 -26.68 -4.63 1.65
C ALA A 151 -27.97 -4.04 2.23
N ASP A 152 -28.06 -2.71 2.23
CA ASP A 152 -29.23 -1.97 2.72
C ASP A 152 -30.20 -1.55 1.60
N GLY A 153 -29.80 -1.78 0.34
CA GLY A 153 -30.56 -1.44 -0.86
C GLY A 153 -30.41 0.03 -1.28
N ILE A 154 -29.42 0.73 -0.73
CA ILE A 154 -29.20 2.17 -0.91
C ILE A 154 -27.77 2.38 -1.43
N GLY A 155 -27.62 3.14 -2.52
CA GLY A 155 -26.28 3.44 -3.05
C GLY A 155 -25.58 2.21 -3.64
N GLN A 156 -24.25 2.13 -3.45
CA GLN A 156 -23.43 1.02 -3.94
C GLN A 156 -23.43 -0.10 -2.91
N ASP A 157 -23.83 -1.31 -3.30
CA ASP A 157 -24.02 -2.44 -2.39
C ASP A 157 -23.32 -3.72 -2.88
N GLN A 158 -22.13 -3.56 -3.45
CA GLN A 158 -21.34 -4.67 -4.02
C GLN A 158 -20.75 -5.55 -2.92
N CYS A 159 -20.53 -5.03 -1.72
CA CYS A 159 -19.83 -5.72 -0.63
C CYS A 159 -20.69 -6.71 0.19
N SER A 160 -21.74 -7.31 -0.38
CA SER A 160 -22.60 -8.25 0.36
C SER A 160 -21.83 -9.49 0.84
N GLY A 161 -21.76 -9.66 2.16
CA GLY A 161 -21.00 -10.72 2.83
C GLY A 161 -19.56 -10.35 3.20
N ALA A 162 -19.06 -9.19 2.79
CA ALA A 162 -17.69 -8.75 3.09
C ALA A 162 -17.48 -8.44 4.58
N ASN A 163 -16.20 -8.41 4.96
CA ASN A 163 -15.73 -8.20 6.33
C ASN A 163 -14.60 -7.16 6.33
N TRP A 164 -14.65 -6.20 7.25
CA TRP A 164 -13.64 -5.15 7.39
C TRP A 164 -13.66 -4.49 8.78
N ASP A 165 -12.57 -3.80 9.12
CA ASP A 165 -12.48 -2.86 10.25
C ASP A 165 -11.53 -1.72 9.85
N ILE A 166 -12.10 -0.59 9.42
CA ILE A 166 -11.37 0.62 9.03
C ILE A 166 -11.51 1.64 10.14
N ARG A 167 -10.38 2.16 10.64
CA ARG A 167 -10.34 3.06 11.81
C ARG A 167 -9.59 4.34 11.48
N ILE A 168 -10.29 5.46 11.40
CA ILE A 168 -9.65 6.77 11.32
C ILE A 168 -9.32 7.25 12.74
N VAL A 169 -8.04 7.47 13.01
CA VAL A 169 -7.50 7.71 14.35
C VAL A 169 -6.47 8.83 14.36
N ASP A 170 -6.36 9.51 15.50
CA ASP A 170 -5.36 10.54 15.74
C ASP A 170 -4.04 9.92 16.23
N ASN A 171 -3.06 9.76 15.34
CA ASN A 171 -1.74 9.27 15.70
C ASN A 171 -1.00 10.16 16.70
N THR A 172 -1.33 11.44 16.77
CA THR A 172 -0.72 12.41 17.70
C THR A 172 -1.40 12.43 19.07
N ASN A 173 -2.55 11.75 19.19
CA ASN A 173 -3.30 11.60 20.42
C ASN A 173 -3.58 10.13 20.74
N SER A 174 -2.51 9.31 20.77
CA SER A 174 -2.58 7.89 21.18
C SER A 174 -3.61 7.05 20.41
N LYS A 175 -3.80 7.33 19.11
CA LYS A 175 -4.80 6.70 18.24
C LYS A 175 -6.23 6.88 18.74
N ALA A 176 -6.56 8.04 19.30
CA ALA A 176 -7.92 8.39 19.68
C ALA A 176 -8.85 8.40 18.44
N TYR A 177 -10.09 7.97 18.61
CA TYR A 177 -11.09 8.02 17.54
C TYR A 177 -11.65 9.43 17.35
N TYR A 178 -11.89 9.80 16.10
CA TYR A 178 -12.68 10.98 15.75
C TYR A 178 -14.18 10.66 15.83
N ALA A 179 -14.96 11.65 16.30
CA ALA A 179 -16.41 11.52 16.35
C ALA A 179 -17.12 12.87 16.20
N ALA A 180 -18.27 12.87 15.54
CA ALA A 180 -19.25 13.95 15.57
C ALA A 180 -20.32 13.62 16.61
N GLN A 181 -20.79 14.62 17.37
CA GLN A 181 -21.79 14.40 18.42
C GLN A 181 -22.97 15.36 18.34
N THR A 182 -24.10 14.95 18.92
CA THR A 182 -25.25 15.82 19.13
C THR A 182 -24.96 16.95 20.11
N ALA A 183 -25.51 18.14 19.86
CA ALA A 183 -25.34 19.30 20.75
C ALA A 183 -26.08 19.17 22.10
N ARG A 184 -27.01 18.21 22.22
CA ARG A 184 -27.77 17.93 23.44
C ARG A 184 -28.00 16.44 23.61
N ALA A 185 -28.27 16.04 24.85
CA ALA A 185 -28.69 14.68 25.17
C ALA A 185 -30.21 14.52 25.08
N TYR A 186 -30.67 13.30 24.80
CA TYR A 186 -32.08 12.93 24.63
C TYR A 186 -32.49 11.90 25.67
N SER A 187 -33.70 12.05 26.25
CA SER A 187 -34.24 11.16 27.30
C SER A 187 -35.58 10.51 26.91
N SER A 188 -36.03 10.75 25.68
CA SER A 188 -37.30 10.25 25.14
C SER A 188 -37.18 10.02 23.64
N SER A 189 -38.13 9.27 23.07
CA SER A 189 -38.10 8.95 21.64
C SER A 189 -38.09 10.23 20.82
N THR A 190 -37.13 10.35 19.91
CA THR A 190 -36.91 11.53 19.10
C THR A 190 -36.47 11.08 17.72
N ALA A 191 -37.17 11.56 16.69
CA ALA A 191 -36.84 11.33 15.29
C ALA A 191 -36.19 12.59 14.68
N GLN A 192 -35.65 12.45 13.47
CA GLN A 192 -35.07 13.55 12.69
C GLN A 192 -33.91 14.25 13.43
N ILE A 193 -33.15 13.48 14.23
CA ILE A 193 -31.93 13.97 14.85
C ILE A 193 -30.90 14.20 13.74
N SER A 194 -30.26 15.37 13.75
CA SER A 194 -29.16 15.66 12.84
C SER A 194 -27.85 15.62 13.61
N VAL A 195 -26.93 14.77 13.14
CA VAL A 195 -25.51 14.82 13.50
C VAL A 195 -24.77 15.30 12.27
N HIS A 196 -24.13 16.46 12.36
CA HIS A 196 -23.42 17.03 11.23
C HIS A 196 -21.97 17.32 11.60
N ALA A 197 -21.03 16.69 10.89
CA ALA A 197 -19.62 16.98 10.95
C ALA A 197 -19.33 18.14 9.99
N ALA A 198 -19.11 19.33 10.53
CA ALA A 198 -18.94 20.53 9.73
C ALA A 198 -17.49 20.74 9.30
N ILE A 199 -17.33 21.52 8.23
CA ILE A 199 -16.12 22.28 7.95
C ILE A 199 -16.41 23.78 8.09
N GLN A 200 -15.50 24.48 8.76
CA GLN A 200 -15.50 25.93 8.79
C GLN A 200 -14.14 26.41 8.31
N TYR A 201 -14.15 27.22 7.26
CA TYR A 201 -12.95 27.77 6.65
C TYR A 201 -13.18 29.25 6.34
N SER A 202 -12.24 30.10 6.73
CA SER A 202 -12.31 31.53 6.48
C SER A 202 -10.93 32.17 6.50
N SER A 203 -10.73 33.25 5.75
CA SER A 203 -9.46 34.01 5.79
C SER A 203 -8.21 33.16 5.53
N ASN A 204 -8.32 32.17 4.63
CA ASN A 204 -7.28 31.19 4.31
C ASN A 204 -6.83 30.29 5.49
N ALA A 205 -7.75 29.99 6.39
CA ALA A 205 -7.52 29.09 7.51
C ALA A 205 -8.78 28.30 7.89
N TYR A 206 -8.57 27.06 8.29
CA TYR A 206 -9.52 26.20 8.95
C TYR A 206 -9.83 26.71 10.36
N ILE A 207 -11.13 26.73 10.68
CA ILE A 207 -11.69 26.95 12.01
C ILE A 207 -12.21 25.62 12.58
N ASP A 208 -12.78 24.77 11.72
CA ASP A 208 -13.33 23.46 12.07
C ASP A 208 -13.01 22.46 10.96
N ARG A 209 -12.48 21.29 11.35
CA ARG A 209 -12.14 20.16 10.48
C ARG A 209 -12.82 18.87 10.95
N THR A 210 -13.93 18.96 11.66
CA THR A 210 -14.67 17.78 12.16
C THR A 210 -15.12 16.86 11.02
N ALA A 211 -15.33 17.39 9.83
CA ALA A 211 -15.69 16.64 8.63
C ALA A 211 -14.55 15.77 8.04
N ALA A 212 -13.27 16.15 8.22
CA ALA A 212 -12.13 15.53 7.55
C ALA A 212 -12.01 14.00 7.78
N PRO A 213 -12.10 13.47 9.02
CA PRO A 213 -12.08 12.02 9.25
C PRO A 213 -13.21 11.25 8.54
N PHE A 214 -14.35 11.89 8.30
CA PHE A 214 -15.47 11.26 7.62
C PHE A 214 -15.31 11.32 6.09
N ALA A 215 -14.68 12.36 5.55
CA ALA A 215 -14.29 12.39 4.14
C ALA A 215 -13.29 11.27 3.82
N ILE A 216 -12.26 11.09 4.66
CA ILE A 216 -11.28 10.00 4.53
C ILE A 216 -11.96 8.63 4.60
N LEU A 217 -12.87 8.42 5.58
CA LEU A 217 -13.61 7.16 5.70
C LEU A 217 -14.49 6.88 4.47
N ASP A 218 -15.12 7.92 3.92
CA ASP A 218 -16.02 7.80 2.77
C ASP A 218 -15.27 7.38 1.50
N THR A 219 -14.07 7.92 1.27
CA THR A 219 -13.17 7.48 0.19
C THR A 219 -12.87 5.98 0.28
N MET A 220 -12.50 5.49 1.46
CA MET A 220 -12.17 4.07 1.65
C MET A 220 -13.36 3.14 1.45
N ILE A 221 -14.57 3.60 1.81
CA ILE A 221 -15.80 2.84 1.53
C ILE A 221 -16.02 2.74 0.01
N SER A 222 -15.82 3.83 -0.73
CA SER A 222 -15.96 3.84 -2.20
C SER A 222 -14.98 2.89 -2.89
N GLU A 223 -13.71 2.86 -2.47
CA GLU A 223 -12.72 1.97 -3.08
C GLU A 223 -12.90 0.50 -2.66
N MET A 224 -13.38 0.25 -1.44
CA MET A 224 -13.80 -1.08 -1.02
C MET A 224 -14.92 -1.62 -1.93
N GLU A 225 -15.89 -0.78 -2.31
CA GLU A 225 -16.97 -1.14 -3.24
C GLU A 225 -16.44 -1.52 -4.63
N LEU A 226 -15.40 -0.86 -5.14
CA LEU A 226 -14.74 -1.23 -6.39
C LEU A 226 -14.21 -2.67 -6.34
N ILE A 227 -13.52 -3.06 -5.26
CA ILE A 227 -13.02 -4.44 -5.09
C ILE A 227 -14.18 -5.44 -4.99
N CYS A 228 -15.26 -5.05 -4.30
CA CYS A 228 -16.42 -5.91 -4.11
C CYS A 228 -17.21 -6.16 -5.41
N GLN A 229 -17.08 -5.33 -6.45
CA GLN A 229 -17.61 -5.64 -7.79
C GLN A 229 -17.07 -6.99 -8.31
N ALA A 230 -15.80 -7.31 -7.98
CA ALA A 230 -15.17 -8.56 -8.37
C ALA A 230 -15.33 -9.68 -7.33
N ASN A 231 -15.34 -9.34 -6.04
CA ASN A 231 -15.53 -10.29 -4.95
C ASN A 231 -16.44 -9.72 -3.84
N PRO A 232 -17.76 -9.97 -3.91
CA PRO A 232 -18.72 -9.40 -2.96
C PRO A 232 -18.46 -9.74 -1.49
N SER A 233 -17.94 -10.94 -1.22
CA SER A 233 -17.65 -11.44 0.13
C SER A 233 -16.18 -11.25 0.55
N GLN A 234 -15.51 -10.21 0.05
CA GLN A 234 -14.09 -9.97 0.30
C GLN A 234 -13.81 -9.75 1.81
N TYR A 235 -12.74 -10.39 2.29
CA TYR A 235 -12.17 -10.11 3.61
C TYR A 235 -11.10 -9.03 3.49
N PHE A 236 -11.28 -7.91 4.19
CA PHE A 236 -10.33 -6.83 4.31
C PHE A 236 -9.72 -6.86 5.72
N PRO A 237 -8.41 -7.08 5.86
CA PRO A 237 -7.71 -6.99 7.14
C PRO A 237 -7.90 -5.63 7.85
N LEU A 238 -7.57 -5.60 9.14
CA LEU A 238 -7.64 -4.36 9.92
C LEU A 238 -6.74 -3.27 9.31
N LEU A 239 -7.32 -2.09 9.11
CA LEU A 239 -6.59 -0.89 8.68
C LEU A 239 -6.75 0.23 9.70
N TYR A 240 -5.62 0.78 10.13
CA TYR A 240 -5.57 2.08 10.79
C TYR A 240 -5.25 3.18 9.80
N VAL A 241 -5.97 4.28 9.88
CA VAL A 241 -5.74 5.48 9.08
C VAL A 241 -5.44 6.60 10.05
N ASN A 242 -4.20 7.06 10.02
CA ASN A 242 -3.60 7.96 10.96
C ASN A 242 -3.62 9.35 10.36
N TRP A 243 -4.60 10.15 10.78
CA TRP A 243 -4.73 11.53 10.34
C TRP A 243 -4.72 12.44 11.57
N SER A 244 -4.15 13.63 11.43
CA SER A 244 -4.20 14.70 12.42
C SER A 244 -3.88 16.03 11.74
N PRO A 245 -4.47 17.16 12.17
CA PRO A 245 -3.99 18.49 11.79
C PRO A 245 -2.51 18.74 12.09
N SER A 246 -1.89 17.93 12.95
CA SER A 246 -0.46 17.99 13.27
C SER A 246 0.41 17.10 12.39
N ASN A 247 -0.17 16.37 11.43
CA ASN A 247 0.59 15.58 10.46
C ASN A 247 1.24 16.51 9.44
N VAL A 248 2.56 16.65 9.52
CA VAL A 248 3.37 17.59 8.77
C VAL A 248 4.35 16.91 7.80
N THR A 249 4.78 17.70 6.81
CA THR A 249 5.71 17.34 5.72
C THR A 249 7.15 17.09 6.18
N ILE A 250 7.39 17.01 7.50
CA ILE A 250 8.69 16.68 8.09
C ILE A 250 8.68 15.20 8.48
N SER A 251 9.60 14.41 7.95
CA SER A 251 9.76 13.01 8.37
C SER A 251 10.34 12.89 9.78
N GLY A 252 9.80 11.99 10.60
CA GLY A 252 10.34 11.71 11.92
C GLY A 252 9.42 10.84 12.78
N ARG A 253 9.03 11.38 13.93
CA ARG A 253 8.15 10.71 14.88
C ARG A 253 6.68 10.87 14.49
N VAL A 254 6.07 9.78 14.02
CA VAL A 254 4.65 9.73 13.65
C VAL A 254 3.71 10.04 14.81
N ASP A 255 4.09 9.74 16.07
CA ASP A 255 3.33 10.12 17.27
C ASP A 255 3.33 11.64 17.54
N ARG A 256 4.14 12.41 16.81
CA ARG A 256 4.17 13.88 16.82
C ARG A 256 3.71 14.49 15.50
N GLY A 257 3.16 13.65 14.61
CA GLY A 257 2.72 14.03 13.27
C GLY A 257 3.86 14.28 12.28
N GLN A 258 5.10 13.94 12.61
CA GLN A 258 6.22 14.06 11.66
C GLN A 258 6.20 12.89 10.67
N ILE A 259 5.33 12.96 9.65
CA ILE A 259 5.09 11.86 8.71
C ILE A 259 5.81 12.04 7.37
N GLY A 260 6.17 13.27 7.00
CA GLY A 260 6.93 13.57 5.78
C GLY A 260 6.07 13.68 4.52
N THR A 261 5.22 12.68 4.28
CA THR A 261 4.23 12.62 3.19
C THR A 261 3.05 11.77 3.66
N SER A 262 1.95 11.74 2.91
CA SER A 262 1.00 10.62 3.00
C SER A 262 1.64 9.34 2.48
N TYR A 263 1.39 8.22 3.16
CA TYR A 263 1.92 6.90 2.76
C TYR A 263 1.20 5.73 3.46
N PHE A 264 1.19 4.58 2.79
CA PHE A 264 0.90 3.28 3.35
C PHE A 264 2.14 2.60 3.98
N THR A 265 1.93 1.92 5.10
CA THR A 265 2.95 1.07 5.73
C THR A 265 2.32 -0.06 6.56
N THR A 266 3.16 -0.96 7.06
CA THR A 266 2.78 -1.94 8.08
C THR A 266 3.68 -1.79 9.29
N ASP A 267 3.10 -1.98 10.48
CA ASP A 267 3.91 -2.00 11.70
C ASP A 267 4.63 -3.35 11.88
N ALA A 268 5.43 -3.46 12.95
CA ALA A 268 6.20 -4.67 13.24
C ALA A 268 5.33 -5.93 13.48
N SER A 269 4.03 -5.77 13.75
CA SER A 269 3.08 -6.89 13.86
C SER A 269 2.45 -7.28 12.53
N GLY A 270 2.76 -6.55 11.45
CA GLY A 270 2.12 -6.68 10.14
C GLY A 270 0.77 -5.97 10.05
N THR A 271 0.42 -5.10 11.02
CA THR A 271 -0.84 -4.35 10.95
C THR A 271 -0.70 -3.18 9.99
N SER A 272 -1.64 -3.07 9.06
CA SER A 272 -1.72 -2.01 8.06
C SER A 272 -1.99 -0.65 8.69
N ASN A 273 -1.21 0.36 8.28
CA ASN A 273 -1.35 1.76 8.65
C ASN A 273 -1.25 2.63 7.39
N ILE A 274 -2.17 3.54 7.21
CA ILE A 274 -2.01 4.68 6.29
C ILE A 274 -1.77 5.92 7.16
N TYR A 275 -0.87 6.79 6.76
CA TYR A 275 -0.68 8.12 7.35
C TYR A 275 -1.10 9.16 6.32
N ILE A 276 -1.92 10.14 6.74
CA ILE A 276 -2.46 11.19 5.88
C ILE A 276 -1.99 12.56 6.40
N LEU A 277 -1.47 13.42 5.52
CA LEU A 277 -1.06 14.78 5.88
C LEU A 277 -2.25 15.65 6.28
N GLY A 278 -1.95 16.63 7.13
CA GLY A 278 -2.94 17.59 7.63
C GLY A 278 -2.35 18.98 7.87
N GLU A 279 -1.20 19.29 7.28
CA GLU A 279 -0.45 20.53 7.46
C GLU A 279 -1.07 21.68 6.66
N GLU A 280 -1.98 22.39 7.32
CA GLU A 280 -2.66 23.54 6.73
C GLU A 280 -1.69 24.51 6.04
N ASN A 281 -2.07 24.98 4.84
CA ASN A 281 -1.33 25.95 4.05
C ASN A 281 0.04 25.46 3.54
N VAL A 282 0.40 24.20 3.81
CA VAL A 282 1.57 23.53 3.23
C VAL A 282 1.09 22.38 2.39
N ASP A 283 0.43 21.39 3.00
CA ASP A 283 0.00 20.15 2.34
C ASP A 283 -1.06 19.43 3.19
N THR A 284 -2.27 19.28 2.65
CA THR A 284 -3.43 18.71 3.36
C THR A 284 -4.19 17.77 2.47
N ASP A 285 -4.24 16.49 2.86
CA ASP A 285 -4.80 15.44 2.01
C ASP A 285 -6.21 15.00 2.42
N GLU A 286 -6.80 15.56 3.48
CA GLU A 286 -8.10 15.07 3.99
C GLU A 286 -9.28 15.15 3.01
N TYR A 287 -9.15 15.97 1.96
CA TYR A 287 -10.13 16.15 0.89
C TYR A 287 -9.57 15.78 -0.48
N ASP A 288 -8.31 15.36 -0.55
CA ASP A 288 -7.66 14.89 -1.77
C ASP A 288 -8.00 13.40 -1.91
N ASP A 289 -9.22 13.14 -2.38
CA ASP A 289 -9.81 11.81 -2.42
C ASP A 289 -8.97 10.81 -3.21
N HIS A 290 -8.32 11.24 -4.29
CA HIS A 290 -7.39 10.41 -5.06
C HIS A 290 -6.08 10.12 -4.33
N VAL A 291 -5.56 11.03 -3.50
CA VAL A 291 -4.39 10.76 -2.65
C VAL A 291 -4.74 9.68 -1.61
N ILE A 292 -5.88 9.83 -0.94
CA ILE A 292 -6.36 8.86 0.04
C ILE A 292 -6.60 7.48 -0.63
N ALA A 293 -7.20 7.47 -1.81
CA ALA A 293 -7.45 6.25 -2.57
C ALA A 293 -6.16 5.60 -3.08
N HIS A 294 -5.16 6.39 -3.48
CA HIS A 294 -3.83 5.87 -3.84
C HIS A 294 -3.20 5.09 -2.70
N GLU A 295 -3.19 5.65 -1.49
CA GLU A 295 -2.64 4.96 -0.32
C GLU A 295 -3.46 3.73 0.10
N TYR A 296 -4.78 3.78 -0.10
CA TYR A 296 -5.63 2.62 0.13
C TYR A 296 -5.40 1.54 -0.94
N GLY A 297 -5.10 1.91 -2.19
CA GLY A 297 -4.64 1.04 -3.26
C GLY A 297 -3.40 0.22 -2.85
N HIS A 298 -2.38 0.85 -2.26
CA HIS A 298 -1.23 0.12 -1.70
C HIS A 298 -1.62 -0.87 -0.60
N TYR A 299 -2.54 -0.46 0.29
CA TYR A 299 -3.10 -1.38 1.29
C TYR A 299 -3.77 -2.58 0.62
N LEU A 300 -4.56 -2.38 -0.43
CA LEU A 300 -5.24 -3.45 -1.16
C LEU A 300 -4.24 -4.39 -1.86
N GLU A 301 -3.20 -3.83 -2.51
CA GLU A 301 -2.13 -4.61 -3.13
C GLU A 301 -1.47 -5.55 -2.12
N PHE A 302 -1.09 -5.00 -0.96
CA PHE A 302 -0.46 -5.75 0.13
C PHE A 302 -1.40 -6.79 0.76
N ALA A 303 -2.64 -6.39 1.08
CA ALA A 303 -3.54 -7.18 1.89
C ALA A 303 -4.27 -8.27 1.10
N LEU A 304 -4.59 -8.01 -0.18
CA LEU A 304 -5.46 -8.86 -0.99
C LEU A 304 -4.71 -9.60 -2.09
N PHE A 305 -3.63 -9.00 -2.60
CA PHE A 305 -2.87 -9.51 -3.73
C PHE A 305 -1.44 -9.84 -3.31
N ARG A 306 -0.46 -9.50 -4.14
CA ARG A 306 0.97 -9.62 -3.85
C ARG A 306 1.63 -8.30 -4.23
N ALA A 307 2.37 -7.73 -3.29
CA ALA A 307 3.17 -6.53 -3.49
C ALA A 307 4.65 -6.87 -3.31
N ASP A 308 5.43 -6.82 -4.40
CA ASP A 308 6.89 -6.99 -4.35
C ASP A 308 7.63 -5.64 -4.38
N SER A 309 6.91 -4.51 -4.41
CA SER A 309 7.50 -3.17 -4.39
C SER A 309 8.43 -3.00 -3.19
N ILE A 310 9.61 -2.45 -3.48
CA ILE A 310 10.59 -2.06 -2.46
C ILE A 310 10.36 -0.60 -1.99
N GLY A 311 9.36 0.08 -2.56
CA GLY A 311 9.02 1.47 -2.28
C GLY A 311 10.18 2.44 -2.49
N GLY A 312 10.15 3.52 -1.73
CA GLY A 312 11.19 4.55 -1.70
C GLY A 312 10.89 5.74 -2.60
N ASN A 313 11.61 6.83 -2.36
CA ASN A 313 11.30 8.12 -3.00
C ASN A 313 11.49 8.10 -4.51
N HIS A 314 10.55 8.72 -5.20
CA HIS A 314 10.53 8.84 -6.65
C HIS A 314 9.82 10.13 -7.03
N VAL A 315 9.97 10.52 -8.29
CA VAL A 315 9.27 11.65 -8.90
C VAL A 315 8.80 11.28 -10.29
N SER A 316 7.80 12.00 -10.79
CA SER A 316 7.36 11.88 -12.18
C SER A 316 8.54 12.00 -13.15
N GLY A 317 8.58 11.11 -14.15
CA GLY A 317 9.66 11.02 -15.13
C GLY A 317 10.86 10.16 -14.71
N ASP A 318 10.86 9.62 -13.49
CA ASP A 318 11.88 8.65 -13.09
C ASP A 318 11.76 7.34 -13.89
N MET A 319 12.92 6.72 -14.12
CA MET A 319 12.98 5.34 -14.58
C MET A 319 13.27 4.42 -13.40
N LEU A 320 12.25 3.68 -13.00
CA LEU A 320 12.18 3.00 -11.72
C LEU A 320 12.45 1.50 -11.82
N ASP A 321 12.76 0.91 -10.67
CA ASP A 321 12.62 -0.52 -10.48
C ASP A 321 11.20 -0.95 -10.91
N PRO A 322 11.05 -1.96 -11.78
CA PRO A 322 9.74 -2.32 -12.33
C PRO A 322 8.69 -2.70 -11.28
N ARG A 323 9.10 -3.11 -10.07
CA ARG A 323 8.18 -3.41 -8.97
C ARG A 323 7.58 -2.15 -8.38
N VAL A 324 8.38 -1.08 -8.29
CA VAL A 324 7.93 0.24 -7.82
C VAL A 324 7.05 0.89 -8.86
N ALA A 325 7.48 0.91 -10.13
CA ALA A 325 6.66 1.41 -11.23
C ALA A 325 5.27 0.74 -11.28
N PHE A 326 5.22 -0.57 -11.06
CA PHE A 326 3.96 -1.31 -11.02
C PHE A 326 3.08 -0.90 -9.84
N SER A 327 3.62 -0.88 -8.62
CA SER A 327 2.84 -0.62 -7.41
C SER A 327 2.30 0.81 -7.35
N GLU A 328 3.11 1.81 -7.67
CA GLU A 328 2.68 3.23 -7.69
C GLU A 328 1.66 3.48 -8.82
N GLY A 329 1.93 2.97 -10.03
CA GLY A 329 0.98 3.11 -11.14
C GLY A 329 -0.31 2.31 -10.92
N TYR A 330 -0.26 1.18 -10.21
CA TYR A 330 -1.44 0.44 -9.78
C TYR A 330 -2.29 1.28 -8.82
N ALA A 331 -1.68 1.83 -7.77
CA ALA A 331 -2.37 2.65 -6.79
C ALA A 331 -3.05 3.87 -7.44
N THR A 332 -2.36 4.58 -8.32
CA THR A 332 -2.95 5.72 -9.06
C THR A 332 -4.08 5.28 -10.00
N ALA A 333 -3.95 4.13 -10.67
CA ALA A 333 -5.00 3.63 -11.56
C ALA A 333 -6.27 3.24 -10.79
N VAL A 334 -6.12 2.54 -9.66
CA VAL A 334 -7.26 2.11 -8.83
C VAL A 334 -7.96 3.31 -8.19
N ALA A 335 -7.22 4.34 -7.78
CA ALA A 335 -7.80 5.61 -7.33
C ALA A 335 -8.73 6.20 -8.41
N ALA A 336 -8.25 6.30 -9.65
CA ALA A 336 -9.06 6.79 -10.76
C ALA A 336 -10.29 5.89 -11.04
N MET A 337 -10.12 4.56 -11.02
CA MET A 337 -11.21 3.59 -11.22
C MET A 337 -12.30 3.71 -10.15
N THR A 338 -11.91 4.02 -8.91
CA THR A 338 -12.83 4.15 -7.77
C THR A 338 -13.84 5.27 -8.00
N PHE A 339 -13.37 6.43 -8.43
CA PHE A 339 -14.21 7.59 -8.65
C PHE A 339 -14.76 7.67 -10.07
N ASN A 340 -14.30 6.78 -10.96
CA ASN A 340 -14.54 6.89 -12.40
C ASN A 340 -14.15 8.29 -12.90
N ASP A 341 -13.02 8.77 -12.42
CA ASP A 341 -12.46 10.08 -12.71
C ASP A 341 -10.96 9.89 -12.94
N PRO A 342 -10.46 10.13 -14.17
CA PRO A 342 -9.03 10.03 -14.41
C PRO A 342 -8.27 11.23 -13.85
N ILE A 343 -8.91 12.26 -13.29
CA ILE A 343 -8.18 13.45 -12.85
C ILE A 343 -7.84 13.35 -11.37
N TYR A 344 -6.68 12.75 -11.10
CA TYR A 344 -6.05 12.77 -9.78
C TYR A 344 -5.64 14.19 -9.44
N VAL A 345 -5.99 14.67 -8.24
CA VAL A 345 -5.59 15.99 -7.73
C VAL A 345 -5.01 15.86 -6.32
N ASP A 346 -3.88 16.53 -6.10
CA ASP A 346 -3.23 16.75 -4.79
C ASP A 346 -3.15 18.26 -4.59
N THR A 347 -3.72 18.75 -3.48
CA THR A 347 -3.84 20.18 -3.18
C THR A 347 -2.93 20.60 -2.04
N ASN A 348 -2.26 21.74 -2.23
CA ASN A 348 -1.24 22.21 -1.31
C ASN A 348 -1.12 23.74 -1.31
N ASN A 349 -0.14 24.24 -0.58
CA ASN A 349 0.14 25.66 -0.34
C ASN A 349 -1.00 26.43 0.34
N THR A 350 -0.79 27.74 0.49
CA THR A 350 -1.73 28.65 1.16
C THR A 350 -3.13 28.56 0.58
N GLY A 351 -4.06 28.23 1.46
CA GLY A 351 -5.47 28.04 1.24
C GLY A 351 -5.84 26.88 0.33
N GLN A 352 -4.92 25.92 0.15
CA GLN A 352 -5.11 24.75 -0.72
C GLN A 352 -5.49 25.19 -2.14
N LYS A 353 -4.87 26.27 -2.63
CA LYS A 353 -5.16 26.90 -3.94
C LYS A 353 -4.13 26.57 -5.02
N ARG A 354 -3.25 25.61 -4.75
CA ARG A 354 -2.28 25.07 -5.71
C ARG A 354 -2.21 23.56 -5.54
N GLY A 355 -1.43 22.92 -6.40
CA GLY A 355 -1.26 21.49 -6.36
C GLY A 355 -0.61 20.96 -7.62
N PHE A 356 -0.71 19.65 -7.81
CA PHE A 356 -0.49 19.01 -9.09
C PHE A 356 -1.68 18.11 -9.43
N SER A 357 -1.72 17.67 -10.69
CA SER A 357 -2.71 16.71 -11.15
C SER A 357 -2.06 15.65 -12.01
N ILE A 358 -2.59 14.44 -11.97
CA ILE A 358 -2.18 13.33 -12.82
C ILE A 358 -3.41 12.86 -13.61
N ASP A 359 -3.22 12.53 -14.89
CA ASP A 359 -4.28 12.03 -15.76
C ASP A 359 -3.90 10.64 -16.31
N PRO A 360 -4.37 9.53 -15.71
CA PRO A 360 -4.17 8.18 -16.23
C PRO A 360 -4.83 7.95 -17.61
N SER A 361 -5.78 8.78 -18.04
CA SER A 361 -6.33 8.67 -19.41
C SER A 361 -5.36 9.20 -20.48
N SER A 362 -4.40 10.04 -20.09
CA SER A 362 -3.37 10.57 -20.98
C SER A 362 -2.26 9.54 -21.24
N PRO A 363 -1.96 9.19 -22.50
CA PRO A 363 -0.95 8.18 -22.81
C PRO A 363 0.48 8.67 -22.50
N PRO A 364 1.37 7.77 -22.03
CA PRO A 364 2.76 8.13 -21.74
C PRO A 364 3.52 8.53 -23.01
N SER A 365 4.52 9.40 -22.85
CA SER A 365 5.34 9.92 -23.95
C SER A 365 6.83 9.77 -23.66
N GLY A 366 7.65 9.82 -24.71
CA GLY A 366 9.11 9.79 -24.57
C GLY A 366 9.62 8.59 -23.76
N ASN A 367 10.44 8.87 -22.74
CA ASN A 367 11.07 7.87 -21.88
C ASN A 367 10.14 7.30 -20.80
N ASP A 368 8.93 7.82 -20.64
CA ASP A 368 7.95 7.26 -19.72
C ASP A 368 7.30 6.01 -20.28
N ARG A 369 7.50 5.67 -21.56
CA ARG A 369 6.91 4.49 -22.19
C ARG A 369 7.58 3.19 -21.75
N GLY A 370 6.79 2.26 -21.24
CA GLY A 370 7.21 0.90 -20.91
C GLY A 370 7.17 0.59 -19.40
N LEU A 371 7.68 -0.57 -19.02
CA LEU A 371 7.51 -1.17 -17.69
C LEU A 371 8.26 -0.49 -16.52
N TYR A 372 8.97 0.61 -16.77
CA TYR A 372 9.82 1.30 -15.78
C TYR A 372 9.26 2.65 -15.33
N SER A 373 8.00 2.94 -15.65
CA SER A 373 7.35 4.23 -15.37
C SER A 373 5.96 4.00 -14.80
N GLU A 374 5.65 4.72 -13.74
CA GLU A 374 4.34 4.75 -13.07
C GLU A 374 3.27 5.25 -14.05
N SER A 375 3.58 6.29 -14.83
CA SER A 375 2.68 6.83 -15.84
C SER A 375 2.31 5.82 -16.93
N SER A 376 3.22 4.90 -17.27
CA SER A 376 2.89 3.79 -18.18
C SER A 376 1.94 2.79 -17.54
N VAL A 377 2.22 2.40 -16.30
CA VAL A 377 1.41 1.41 -15.58
C VAL A 377 0.01 1.95 -15.33
N GLN A 378 -0.10 3.18 -14.81
CA GLN A 378 -1.39 3.77 -14.48
C GLN A 378 -2.29 3.89 -15.72
N HIS A 379 -1.71 4.34 -16.85
CA HIS A 379 -2.44 4.50 -18.10
C HIS A 379 -2.87 3.16 -18.68
N PHE A 380 -1.98 2.17 -18.63
CA PHE A 380 -2.26 0.83 -19.11
C PHE A 380 -3.43 0.19 -18.34
N LEU A 381 -3.37 0.22 -17.00
CA LEU A 381 -4.41 -0.39 -16.16
C LEU A 381 -5.75 0.35 -16.28
N TRP A 382 -5.73 1.68 -16.24
CA TRP A 382 -6.91 2.52 -16.46
C TRP A 382 -7.58 2.22 -17.81
N THR A 383 -6.79 2.15 -18.89
CA THR A 383 -7.35 1.94 -20.23
C THR A 383 -7.92 0.53 -20.40
N LEU A 384 -7.28 -0.51 -19.83
CA LEU A 384 -7.86 -1.86 -19.81
C LEU A 384 -9.21 -1.87 -19.08
N PHE A 385 -9.28 -1.24 -17.91
CA PHE A 385 -10.52 -1.12 -17.14
C PHE A 385 -11.62 -0.40 -17.93
N GLU A 386 -11.32 0.76 -18.51
CA GLU A 386 -12.31 1.56 -19.25
C GLU A 386 -12.80 0.85 -20.51
N ASN A 387 -11.89 0.25 -21.27
CA ASN A 387 -12.24 -0.53 -22.46
C ASN A 387 -13.11 -1.73 -22.07
N HIS A 388 -12.80 -2.39 -20.96
CA HIS A 388 -13.60 -3.49 -20.48
C HIS A 388 -15.01 -3.02 -20.10
N ARG A 389 -15.09 -2.02 -19.24
CA ARG A 389 -16.32 -1.44 -18.73
C ARG A 389 -17.24 -0.92 -19.83
N ALA A 390 -16.69 -0.43 -20.94
CA ALA A 390 -17.46 -0.04 -22.12
C ALA A 390 -18.24 -1.21 -22.76
N THR A 391 -17.83 -2.46 -22.51
CA THR A 391 -18.48 -3.68 -23.01
C THR A 391 -19.29 -4.43 -21.94
N VAL A 392 -19.10 -4.13 -20.65
CA VAL A 392 -19.79 -4.75 -19.51
C VAL A 392 -20.32 -3.68 -18.53
N PRO A 393 -21.64 -3.35 -18.56
CA PRO A 393 -22.20 -2.17 -17.90
C PRO A 393 -22.21 -2.15 -16.35
N SER A 394 -21.67 -3.17 -15.67
CA SER A 394 -21.81 -3.29 -14.21
C SER A 394 -20.54 -3.70 -13.46
N ASN A 395 -19.50 -4.18 -14.15
CA ASN A 395 -18.23 -4.59 -13.58
C ASN A 395 -17.13 -4.27 -14.59
N GLY A 396 -16.12 -3.50 -14.22
CA GLY A 396 -14.91 -3.31 -15.06
C GLY A 396 -13.64 -3.88 -14.42
N PHE A 397 -13.66 -4.07 -13.10
CA PHE A 397 -12.48 -4.41 -12.31
C PHE A 397 -12.23 -5.92 -12.22
N GLU A 398 -13.20 -6.76 -12.55
CA GLU A 398 -13.15 -8.22 -12.36
C GLU A 398 -12.01 -8.88 -13.14
N ARG A 399 -11.66 -8.36 -14.32
CA ARG A 399 -10.53 -8.89 -15.10
C ARG A 399 -9.20 -8.55 -14.44
N LEU A 400 -9.03 -7.31 -14.00
CA LEU A 400 -7.84 -6.88 -13.26
C LEU A 400 -7.72 -7.67 -11.95
N TYR A 401 -8.81 -7.76 -11.18
CA TYR A 401 -8.89 -8.54 -9.95
C TYR A 401 -8.49 -10.00 -10.18
N SER A 402 -9.02 -10.65 -11.23
CA SER A 402 -8.71 -12.05 -11.54
C SER A 402 -7.22 -12.25 -11.81
N VAL A 403 -6.59 -11.38 -12.61
CA VAL A 403 -5.14 -11.46 -12.88
C VAL A 403 -4.34 -11.25 -11.60
N LEU A 404 -4.67 -10.21 -10.83
CA LEU A 404 -4.01 -9.91 -9.55
C LEU A 404 -4.13 -11.08 -8.57
N LYS A 405 -5.34 -11.59 -8.37
CA LYS A 405 -5.66 -12.56 -7.32
C LYS A 405 -5.28 -13.99 -7.65
N ASN A 406 -5.35 -14.40 -8.92
CA ASN A 406 -5.18 -15.80 -9.30
C ASN A 406 -3.81 -16.08 -9.92
N PHE A 407 -3.19 -15.08 -10.55
CA PHE A 407 -1.96 -15.27 -11.32
C PHE A 407 -0.76 -14.51 -10.73
N GLN A 408 -0.87 -13.19 -10.53
CA GLN A 408 0.20 -12.37 -9.95
C GLN A 408 0.67 -12.88 -8.59
N VAL A 409 -0.26 -13.25 -7.69
CA VAL A 409 0.12 -13.85 -6.39
C VAL A 409 1.02 -15.08 -6.51
N ASN A 410 0.87 -15.84 -7.59
CA ASN A 410 1.58 -17.09 -7.84
C ASN A 410 2.75 -16.95 -8.82
N THR A 411 3.07 -15.72 -9.27
CA THR A 411 4.09 -15.54 -10.30
C THR A 411 5.48 -16.00 -9.83
N PRO A 412 6.27 -16.72 -10.66
CA PRO A 412 7.63 -17.12 -10.28
C PRO A 412 8.59 -15.93 -10.21
N GLY A 413 8.32 -14.87 -10.99
CA GLY A 413 9.04 -13.60 -10.95
C GLY A 413 8.48 -12.64 -9.90
N PHE A 414 8.97 -11.40 -9.92
CA PHE A 414 8.39 -10.30 -9.17
C PHE A 414 7.15 -9.71 -9.84
N THR A 415 6.26 -9.10 -9.05
CA THR A 415 5.09 -8.36 -9.54
C THR A 415 5.53 -7.10 -10.30
N THR A 416 5.23 -7.09 -11.60
CA THR A 416 5.61 -6.06 -12.57
C THR A 416 4.55 -5.93 -13.65
N LEU A 417 4.61 -4.85 -14.45
CA LEU A 417 3.74 -4.70 -15.61
C LEU A 417 3.90 -5.86 -16.62
N LEU A 418 5.12 -6.38 -16.81
CA LEU A 418 5.36 -7.55 -17.65
C LEU A 418 4.57 -8.76 -17.17
N SER A 419 4.76 -9.15 -15.91
CA SER A 419 4.05 -10.30 -15.34
C SER A 419 2.54 -10.13 -15.39
N PHE A 420 2.03 -8.92 -15.14
CA PHE A 420 0.59 -8.63 -15.22
C PHE A 420 0.07 -8.86 -16.65
N SER A 421 0.71 -8.22 -17.63
CA SER A 421 0.30 -8.27 -19.03
C SER A 421 0.43 -9.67 -19.63
N ALA A 422 1.44 -10.44 -19.23
CA ALA A 422 1.63 -11.81 -19.67
C ALA A 422 0.45 -12.71 -19.24
N TYR A 423 0.04 -12.62 -17.97
CA TYR A 423 -1.12 -13.36 -17.47
C TYR A 423 -2.45 -12.83 -18.00
N TYR A 424 -2.56 -11.51 -18.20
CA TYR A 424 -3.73 -10.93 -18.84
C TYR A 424 -3.88 -11.46 -20.27
N ASN A 425 -2.79 -11.48 -21.05
CA ASN A 425 -2.77 -12.04 -22.40
C ASN A 425 -3.15 -13.53 -22.40
N GLN A 426 -2.56 -14.32 -21.51
CA GLN A 426 -2.89 -15.74 -21.38
C GLN A 426 -4.37 -15.97 -21.06
N GLN A 427 -4.93 -15.16 -20.16
CA GLN A 427 -6.29 -15.38 -19.66
C GLN A 427 -7.36 -14.84 -20.62
N TYR A 428 -7.11 -13.72 -21.29
CA TYR A 428 -8.13 -13.01 -22.08
C TYR A 428 -7.79 -12.85 -23.56
N GLY A 429 -6.53 -13.08 -23.95
CA GLY A 429 -6.03 -12.92 -25.32
C GLY A 429 -5.54 -11.51 -25.64
N SER A 430 -4.73 -11.40 -26.69
CA SER A 430 -4.06 -10.15 -27.11
C SER A 430 -5.00 -9.03 -27.55
N ASP A 431 -6.20 -9.39 -27.99
CA ASP A 431 -7.21 -8.44 -28.49
C ASP A 431 -8.13 -7.94 -27.38
N ALA A 432 -8.11 -8.57 -26.20
CA ALA A 432 -8.96 -8.18 -25.09
C ALA A 432 -8.62 -6.78 -24.60
N ASP A 433 -9.67 -5.95 -24.49
CA ASP A 433 -9.65 -4.60 -23.92
C ASP A 433 -8.53 -3.70 -24.49
N GLY A 434 -8.12 -3.96 -25.75
CA GLY A 434 -7.09 -3.19 -26.44
C GLY A 434 -5.65 -3.51 -26.02
N LEU A 435 -5.40 -4.65 -25.36
CA LEU A 435 -4.09 -5.05 -24.84
C LEU A 435 -2.95 -4.90 -25.86
N SER A 436 -3.08 -5.47 -27.06
CA SER A 436 -2.03 -5.42 -28.09
C SER A 436 -1.67 -3.99 -28.50
N ASN A 437 -2.68 -3.13 -28.70
CA ASN A 437 -2.45 -1.73 -29.01
C ASN A 437 -1.76 -0.99 -27.86
N LEU A 438 -2.21 -1.22 -26.61
CA LEU A 438 -1.58 -0.62 -25.43
C LEU A 438 -0.11 -1.04 -25.32
N TRP A 439 0.17 -2.33 -25.42
CA TRP A 439 1.51 -2.89 -25.27
C TRP A 439 2.46 -2.45 -26.40
N GLU A 440 2.08 -2.64 -27.66
CA GLU A 440 2.98 -2.40 -28.81
C GLU A 440 3.06 -0.94 -29.23
N ILE A 441 1.92 -0.26 -29.27
CA ILE A 441 1.84 1.05 -29.90
C ILE A 441 2.06 2.15 -28.86
N VAL A 442 1.33 2.07 -27.74
CA VAL A 442 1.38 3.09 -26.69
C VAL A 442 2.65 2.95 -25.87
N LEU A 443 2.91 1.76 -25.32
CA LEU A 443 4.07 1.53 -24.46
C LEU A 443 5.37 1.18 -25.20
N LYS A 444 5.28 0.88 -26.51
CA LYS A 444 6.44 0.49 -27.33
C LYS A 444 7.16 -0.74 -26.76
N MET A 445 6.41 -1.82 -26.58
CA MET A 445 6.95 -3.12 -26.15
C MET A 445 6.55 -4.22 -27.13
N PRO A 446 7.38 -5.25 -27.37
CA PRO A 446 7.05 -6.34 -28.29
C PRO A 446 6.00 -7.27 -27.67
N MET A 447 4.93 -7.62 -28.40
CA MET A 447 3.94 -8.58 -27.87
C MET A 447 4.58 -9.90 -27.43
N ASN A 448 5.54 -10.41 -28.19
CA ASN A 448 6.16 -11.71 -27.90
C ASN A 448 6.76 -11.80 -26.49
N ALA A 449 7.19 -10.68 -25.88
CA ALA A 449 7.65 -10.68 -24.48
C ALA A 449 6.58 -11.14 -23.48
N LEU A 450 5.29 -11.17 -23.85
CA LEU A 450 4.20 -11.64 -23.01
C LEU A 450 4.04 -13.17 -23.02
N CYS A 451 4.68 -13.88 -23.95
CA CYS A 451 4.47 -15.30 -24.20
C CYS A 451 5.77 -16.08 -24.17
N ALA A 452 5.72 -17.35 -23.76
CA ALA A 452 6.87 -18.24 -23.87
C ALA A 452 7.10 -18.57 -25.35
N GLY A 453 7.96 -17.79 -26.02
CA GLY A 453 8.11 -17.78 -27.46
C GLY A 453 7.15 -16.80 -28.15
N ASN A 454 6.69 -17.11 -29.37
CA ASN A 454 5.82 -16.19 -30.10
C ASN A 454 4.41 -16.14 -29.49
N CYS A 455 3.84 -14.94 -29.36
CA CYS A 455 2.43 -14.78 -29.08
C CYS A 455 1.61 -15.05 -30.35
N LEU A 456 0.94 -16.20 -30.40
CA LEU A 456 0.17 -16.64 -31.57
C LEU A 456 -1.34 -16.44 -31.37
N GLY A 457 -1.78 -15.89 -30.22
CA GLY A 457 -3.16 -15.53 -29.93
C GLY A 457 -3.73 -16.32 -28.75
N SER A 458 -4.87 -17.00 -28.94
CA SER A 458 -5.53 -17.70 -27.84
C SER A 458 -4.73 -18.93 -27.37
N GLY A 459 -4.55 -19.09 -26.06
CA GLY A 459 -3.88 -20.25 -25.46
C GLY A 459 -2.37 -20.12 -25.31
N ASP A 460 -1.83 -18.90 -25.51
CA ASP A 460 -0.44 -18.59 -25.25
C ASP A 460 -0.07 -18.85 -23.78
N ILE A 461 1.15 -19.35 -23.55
CA ILE A 461 1.70 -19.54 -22.21
C ILE A 461 2.32 -18.22 -21.78
N ALA A 462 1.84 -17.63 -20.67
CA ALA A 462 2.40 -16.39 -20.13
C ALA A 462 3.90 -16.51 -19.87
N ASP A 463 4.66 -15.49 -20.29
CA ASP A 463 6.06 -15.32 -19.92
C ASP A 463 6.27 -14.14 -18.97
N PRO A 464 6.10 -14.35 -17.65
CA PRO A 464 6.33 -13.29 -16.68
C PRO A 464 7.81 -12.98 -16.44
N LEU A 465 8.73 -13.69 -17.10
CA LEU A 465 10.18 -13.60 -16.88
C LEU A 465 10.96 -13.13 -18.12
N ASP A 466 10.32 -13.00 -19.28
CA ASP A 466 10.96 -12.67 -20.57
C ASP A 466 12.15 -13.60 -20.86
N VAL A 467 11.89 -14.92 -20.87
CA VAL A 467 12.93 -15.96 -20.87
C VAL A 467 13.78 -16.01 -22.14
N ASP A 468 13.25 -15.51 -23.26
CA ASP A 468 13.94 -15.38 -24.55
C ASP A 468 14.43 -13.95 -24.85
N ASN A 469 14.29 -13.03 -23.88
CA ASN A 469 14.82 -11.67 -23.90
C ASN A 469 14.28 -10.82 -25.06
N ASP A 470 12.99 -10.95 -25.35
CA ASP A 470 12.33 -10.14 -26.37
C ASP A 470 12.39 -8.65 -26.05
N LEU A 471 12.23 -8.27 -24.77
CA LEU A 471 12.36 -6.86 -24.36
C LEU A 471 13.75 -6.32 -24.68
N GLY A 472 14.79 -7.07 -24.30
CA GLY A 472 16.18 -6.64 -24.54
C GLY A 472 16.52 -6.53 -26.02
N ASN A 473 16.06 -7.49 -26.83
CA ASN A 473 16.27 -7.44 -28.28
C ASN A 473 15.50 -6.28 -28.92
N TYR A 474 14.26 -6.02 -28.48
CA TYR A 474 13.45 -4.91 -28.98
C TYR A 474 14.03 -3.55 -28.61
N PHE A 475 14.49 -3.36 -27.36
CA PHE A 475 15.04 -2.08 -26.91
C PHE A 475 16.37 -1.69 -27.55
N THR A 476 16.95 -2.59 -28.36
CA THR A 476 18.25 -2.38 -29.01
C THR A 476 18.18 -2.43 -30.54
N ALA A 477 17.02 -2.76 -31.11
CA ALA A 477 16.83 -2.88 -32.55
C ALA A 477 15.62 -2.07 -33.05
N GLY A 478 15.70 -1.61 -34.30
CA GLY A 478 14.56 -1.04 -35.02
C GLY A 478 13.93 0.20 -34.36
N GLN A 479 12.61 0.19 -34.23
CA GLN A 479 11.83 1.30 -33.66
C GLN A 479 11.78 1.30 -32.12
N GLY A 480 12.33 0.28 -31.47
CA GLY A 480 12.30 0.11 -30.02
C GLY A 480 13.49 0.73 -29.27
N ILE A 481 14.45 1.34 -29.96
CA ILE A 481 15.70 1.84 -29.36
C ILE A 481 15.41 2.72 -28.14
N ARG A 482 15.73 2.18 -26.96
CA ARG A 482 15.54 2.87 -25.68
C ARG A 482 16.87 3.40 -25.18
N ARG A 483 16.82 4.56 -24.54
CA ARG A 483 17.99 5.15 -23.89
C ARG A 483 17.83 5.11 -22.39
N TYR A 484 18.91 4.78 -21.70
CA TYR A 484 19.02 4.90 -20.26
C TYR A 484 20.09 5.94 -19.96
N ASP A 485 19.68 7.03 -19.33
CA ASP A 485 20.54 8.20 -19.08
C ASP A 485 21.24 8.73 -20.33
N GLY A 486 20.49 8.81 -21.44
CA GLY A 486 21.02 9.26 -22.74
C GLY A 486 21.94 8.27 -23.45
N LYS A 487 22.34 7.17 -22.80
CA LYS A 487 23.19 6.11 -23.37
C LYS A 487 22.33 5.02 -24.03
N SER A 488 22.86 4.42 -25.08
CA SER A 488 22.33 3.19 -25.67
C SER A 488 23.06 1.99 -25.07
N TRP A 489 22.31 0.96 -24.71
CA TRP A 489 22.82 -0.27 -24.11
C TRP A 489 22.54 -1.48 -24.98
N GLY A 490 23.29 -2.57 -24.79
CA GLY A 490 23.05 -3.84 -25.47
C GLY A 490 21.86 -4.63 -24.88
N PRO A 491 21.38 -5.69 -25.57
CA PRO A 491 20.17 -6.41 -25.16
C PRO A 491 20.19 -6.92 -23.72
N ASP A 492 21.34 -7.41 -23.25
CA ASP A 492 21.47 -7.98 -21.91
C ASP A 492 21.29 -6.96 -20.77
N PHE A 493 21.54 -5.67 -21.01
CA PHE A 493 21.30 -4.62 -20.01
C PHE A 493 19.81 -4.44 -19.70
N TRP A 494 18.98 -4.68 -20.71
CA TRP A 494 17.53 -4.54 -20.68
C TRP A 494 16.82 -5.84 -20.28
N ARG A 495 17.52 -6.97 -20.27
CA ARG A 495 17.01 -8.24 -19.78
C ARG A 495 16.58 -8.08 -18.32
N LEU A 496 15.35 -8.48 -17.99
CA LEU A 496 14.87 -8.44 -16.62
C LEU A 496 15.41 -9.58 -15.77
N TYR A 497 15.35 -10.82 -16.28
CA TYR A 497 15.80 -12.00 -15.55
C TYR A 497 16.88 -12.75 -16.34
N ARG A 498 18.13 -12.64 -15.92
CA ARG A 498 19.21 -13.43 -16.53
C ARG A 498 19.17 -14.89 -16.06
N PRO A 499 19.19 -15.90 -16.95
CA PRO A 499 19.25 -17.28 -16.53
C PRO A 499 20.60 -17.62 -15.90
N LEU A 500 20.58 -18.32 -14.76
CA LEU A 500 21.76 -18.91 -14.13
C LEU A 500 21.81 -20.41 -14.35
N VAL A 501 23.02 -20.93 -14.57
CA VAL A 501 23.32 -22.37 -14.58
C VAL A 501 24.29 -22.72 -13.46
N SER A 502 24.37 -24.01 -13.12
CA SER A 502 25.39 -24.52 -12.19
C SER A 502 26.80 -24.18 -12.69
N GLY A 503 27.66 -23.76 -11.77
CA GLY A 503 29.01 -23.26 -12.06
C GLY A 503 29.07 -21.74 -12.15
N VAL A 504 30.11 -21.25 -12.83
CA VAL A 504 30.38 -19.81 -12.96
C VAL A 504 29.61 -19.24 -14.15
N ASN A 505 28.83 -18.19 -13.90
CA ASN A 505 28.13 -17.39 -14.88
C ASN A 505 28.89 -16.05 -14.98
N ALA A 506 29.67 -15.88 -16.05
CA ALA A 506 30.51 -14.70 -16.25
C ALA A 506 29.66 -13.44 -16.47
N ALA A 507 30.17 -12.27 -16.10
CA ALA A 507 29.51 -10.98 -16.33
C ALA A 507 29.15 -10.77 -17.81
N THR A 508 27.98 -10.21 -18.06
CA THR A 508 27.57 -9.56 -19.31
C THR A 508 27.11 -8.12 -19.00
N HIS A 509 26.52 -7.42 -19.97
CA HIS A 509 25.94 -6.09 -19.72
C HIS A 509 24.71 -6.12 -18.81
N HIS A 510 24.24 -7.28 -18.39
CA HIS A 510 23.26 -7.42 -17.32
C HIS A 510 23.87 -7.09 -15.94
N GLU A 511 25.14 -7.42 -15.71
CA GLU A 511 25.86 -7.21 -14.44
C GLU A 511 26.43 -5.79 -14.35
N VAL A 512 25.55 -4.80 -14.42
CA VAL A 512 25.91 -3.39 -14.31
C VAL A 512 25.04 -2.74 -13.25
N THR A 513 25.63 -2.00 -12.31
CA THR A 513 24.88 -1.07 -11.45
C THR A 513 25.08 0.35 -11.95
N GLU A 514 23.99 1.08 -12.16
CA GLU A 514 23.99 2.51 -12.52
C GLU A 514 23.08 3.27 -11.54
N ARG A 515 23.34 4.58 -11.36
CA ARG A 515 22.61 5.48 -10.45
C ARG A 515 22.80 5.20 -8.96
N SER A 516 23.83 4.45 -8.55
CA SER A 516 24.14 4.25 -7.12
C SER A 516 24.48 5.56 -6.37
N TYR A 517 24.86 6.62 -7.10
CA TYR A 517 25.06 7.97 -6.57
C TYR A 517 23.79 8.84 -6.54
N TYR A 518 22.69 8.36 -7.14
CA TYR A 518 21.43 9.08 -7.12
C TYR A 518 20.87 9.07 -5.69
N SER A 519 20.24 10.18 -5.29
CA SER A 519 19.46 10.19 -4.05
C SER A 519 18.36 9.14 -4.22
N TYR A 520 18.28 8.13 -3.35
CA TYR A 520 17.31 7.02 -3.47
C TYR A 520 17.58 6.03 -4.62
N PHE A 521 18.85 5.70 -4.85
CA PHE A 521 19.28 4.73 -5.87
C PHE A 521 18.56 3.37 -5.83
N GLN A 522 18.13 2.90 -4.65
CA GLN A 522 17.60 1.54 -4.43
C GLN A 522 16.38 1.22 -5.29
N ASN A 523 15.56 2.22 -5.64
CA ASN A 523 14.34 2.03 -6.41
C ASN A 523 14.43 2.50 -7.86
N LYS A 524 15.64 2.80 -8.35
CA LYS A 524 15.86 3.18 -9.75
C LYS A 524 16.22 1.97 -10.57
N PHE A 525 15.73 1.93 -11.81
CA PHE A 525 16.18 0.91 -12.74
C PHE A 525 17.70 0.99 -12.88
N GLY A 526 18.35 -0.17 -13.01
CA GLY A 526 19.79 -0.28 -13.17
C GLY A 526 20.54 -0.51 -11.88
N ASN A 527 19.98 -0.24 -10.69
CA ASN A 527 20.65 -0.58 -9.43
C ASN A 527 20.44 -2.04 -9.00
N ASN A 528 19.28 -2.61 -9.32
CA ASN A 528 18.93 -3.98 -8.96
C ASN A 528 18.95 -4.86 -10.21
N ARG A 529 19.51 -6.07 -10.10
CA ARG A 529 19.59 -7.05 -11.19
C ARG A 529 18.98 -8.36 -10.77
N TRP A 530 18.13 -8.92 -11.63
CA TRP A 530 17.40 -10.14 -11.31
C TRP A 530 17.85 -11.31 -12.15
N TYR A 531 17.82 -12.48 -11.54
CA TYR A 531 18.18 -13.72 -12.17
C TYR A 531 17.12 -14.76 -11.94
N ARG A 532 17.06 -15.70 -12.89
CA ARG A 532 16.23 -16.88 -12.81
C ARG A 532 17.12 -18.10 -12.70
N TYR A 533 16.88 -18.93 -11.70
CA TYR A 533 17.50 -20.24 -11.57
C TYR A 533 16.43 -21.34 -11.54
N VAL A 534 16.55 -22.31 -12.43
CA VAL A 534 15.74 -23.54 -12.38
C VAL A 534 16.61 -24.62 -11.77
N ALA A 535 16.26 -25.10 -10.60
CA ALA A 535 17.06 -26.11 -9.93
C ALA A 535 16.97 -27.44 -10.67
N PRO A 536 18.07 -28.01 -11.19
CA PRO A 536 18.01 -29.30 -11.88
C PRO A 536 17.71 -30.46 -10.92
N ASP A 537 18.06 -30.29 -9.64
CA ASP A 537 17.87 -31.27 -8.58
C ASP A 537 17.50 -30.59 -7.25
N ALA A 538 17.02 -31.41 -6.31
CA ALA A 538 16.81 -30.99 -4.94
C ALA A 538 18.13 -31.08 -4.15
N GLY A 539 18.37 -30.14 -3.25
CA GLY A 539 19.55 -30.14 -2.39
C GLY A 539 19.97 -28.74 -1.97
N THR A 540 21.05 -28.65 -1.20
CA THR A 540 21.65 -27.35 -0.93
C THR A 540 22.23 -26.78 -2.22
N LYS A 541 22.13 -25.46 -2.37
CA LYS A 541 22.80 -24.69 -3.42
C LYS A 541 23.36 -23.43 -2.79
N VAL A 542 24.60 -23.12 -3.12
CA VAL A 542 25.28 -21.89 -2.69
C VAL A 542 25.38 -20.94 -3.88
N PHE A 543 24.89 -19.73 -3.69
CA PHE A 543 24.97 -18.63 -4.63
C PHE A 543 26.02 -17.66 -4.12
N SER A 544 26.90 -17.19 -5.01
CA SER A 544 27.97 -16.24 -4.64
C SER A 544 28.28 -15.28 -5.77
N VAL A 545 28.62 -14.06 -5.37
CA VAL A 545 29.17 -13.03 -6.25
C VAL A 545 30.70 -13.09 -6.20
N SER A 546 31.37 -12.79 -7.31
CA SER A 546 32.83 -12.68 -7.39
C SER A 546 33.25 -11.81 -8.56
N ASN A 547 34.56 -11.52 -8.69
CA ASN A 547 35.13 -10.83 -9.85
C ASN A 547 34.45 -9.47 -10.17
N LEU A 548 34.28 -8.64 -9.14
CA LEU A 548 33.72 -7.30 -9.25
C LEU A 548 34.60 -6.41 -10.14
N SER A 549 33.96 -5.52 -10.92
CA SER A 549 34.63 -4.52 -11.74
C SER A 549 33.83 -3.22 -11.75
N PRO A 550 34.40 -2.05 -11.39
CA PRO A 550 35.61 -1.91 -10.59
C PRO A 550 35.40 -2.48 -9.17
N GLY A 551 36.47 -2.53 -8.39
CA GLY A 551 36.39 -2.89 -6.97
C GLY A 551 36.82 -4.33 -6.68
N SER A 552 36.60 -4.75 -5.44
CA SER A 552 36.95 -6.08 -4.96
C SER A 552 36.03 -6.49 -3.81
N CYS A 553 36.03 -7.78 -3.44
CA CYS A 553 35.22 -8.32 -2.35
C CYS A 553 35.69 -7.88 -0.95
N SER A 554 36.29 -6.70 -0.81
CA SER A 554 36.71 -6.12 0.48
C SER A 554 35.73 -5.07 1.00
N GLU A 555 34.83 -4.60 0.15
CA GLU A 555 33.85 -3.55 0.43
C GLU A 555 32.45 -4.13 0.31
N ASP A 556 31.49 -3.55 1.04
CA ASP A 556 30.07 -3.83 0.88
C ASP A 556 29.53 -3.06 -0.32
N VAL A 557 29.47 -3.73 -1.47
CA VAL A 557 29.08 -3.11 -2.75
C VAL A 557 27.82 -3.71 -3.37
N LEU A 558 27.46 -4.93 -2.96
CA LEU A 558 26.32 -5.68 -3.48
C LEU A 558 25.70 -6.52 -2.36
N ASP A 559 24.37 -6.51 -2.31
CA ASP A 559 23.58 -7.45 -1.51
C ASP A 559 23.01 -8.57 -2.40
N LEU A 560 22.70 -9.71 -1.78
CA LEU A 560 22.11 -10.85 -2.47
C LEU A 560 20.85 -11.35 -1.74
N PHE A 561 19.74 -11.46 -2.48
CA PHE A 561 18.47 -11.97 -1.97
C PHE A 561 17.99 -13.11 -2.86
N ILE A 562 17.45 -14.18 -2.26
CA ILE A 562 16.87 -15.29 -3.02
C ILE A 562 15.42 -15.50 -2.59
N TYR A 563 14.55 -15.57 -3.58
CA TYR A 563 13.11 -15.73 -3.43
C TYR A 563 12.62 -16.98 -4.15
N ARG A 564 11.49 -17.50 -3.70
CA ARG A 564 10.68 -18.48 -4.42
C ARG A 564 9.22 -18.04 -4.34
N ASN A 565 8.59 -17.83 -5.49
CA ASN A 565 7.20 -17.34 -5.60
C ASN A 565 6.93 -16.12 -4.68
N GLY A 566 7.85 -15.15 -4.70
CA GLY A 566 7.77 -13.93 -3.88
C GLY A 566 8.18 -14.07 -2.42
N VAL A 567 8.32 -15.28 -1.92
CA VAL A 567 8.74 -15.52 -0.53
C VAL A 567 10.25 -15.46 -0.45
N LEU A 568 10.78 -14.57 0.39
CA LEU A 568 12.21 -14.49 0.68
C LEU A 568 12.66 -15.77 1.38
N MET A 569 13.58 -16.49 0.76
CA MET A 569 14.13 -17.74 1.26
C MET A 569 15.36 -17.50 2.15
N ASN A 570 16.25 -16.62 1.70
CA ASN A 570 17.46 -16.22 2.41
C ASN A 570 18.02 -14.93 1.79
N PHE A 571 18.84 -14.19 2.54
CA PHE A 571 19.51 -12.99 2.07
C PHE A 571 20.91 -12.85 2.68
N ASN A 572 21.73 -12.01 2.06
CA ASN A 572 23.03 -11.59 2.55
C ASN A 572 23.19 -10.09 2.28
N ASP A 573 23.21 -9.33 3.36
CA ASP A 573 23.38 -7.87 3.47
C ASP A 573 24.65 -7.55 4.30
N ASP A 574 25.62 -8.47 4.28
CA ASP A 574 26.81 -8.38 5.13
C ASP A 574 27.66 -7.16 4.75
N LEU A 575 28.13 -6.42 5.76
CA LEU A 575 28.90 -5.17 5.64
C LEU A 575 30.35 -5.35 5.11
N GLY A 576 30.65 -6.43 4.39
CA GLY A 576 31.92 -6.65 3.71
C GLY A 576 32.08 -8.06 3.16
N GLY A 577 32.72 -8.17 1.99
CA GLY A 577 32.78 -9.43 1.24
C GLY A 577 31.98 -9.33 -0.06
N CYS A 578 32.19 -10.26 -0.98
CA CYS A 578 31.19 -10.48 -2.02
C CYS A 578 30.08 -11.33 -1.41
N PRO A 579 28.80 -10.99 -1.63
CA PRO A 579 27.72 -11.68 -0.97
C PRO A 579 27.66 -13.15 -1.38
N SER A 580 27.40 -14.01 -0.39
CA SER A 580 27.20 -15.45 -0.61
C SER A 580 26.20 -16.02 0.38
N LEU A 581 25.27 -16.83 -0.12
CA LEU A 581 24.28 -17.47 0.72
C LEU A 581 23.87 -18.83 0.16
N SER A 582 23.39 -19.70 1.05
CA SER A 582 22.88 -21.03 0.69
C SER A 582 21.37 -21.14 0.91
N ILE A 583 20.70 -21.85 0.02
CA ILE A 583 19.30 -22.28 0.20
C ILE A 583 19.16 -23.78 -0.08
N THR A 584 18.08 -24.37 0.41
CA THR A 584 17.68 -25.72 -0.03
C THR A 584 16.72 -25.58 -1.21
N THR A 585 17.09 -26.13 -2.36
CA THR A 585 16.27 -26.15 -3.56
C THR A 585 15.47 -27.43 -3.68
N MET A 586 14.38 -27.37 -4.45
CA MET A 586 13.63 -28.53 -4.92
C MET A 586 13.78 -28.64 -6.44
N ALA A 587 13.81 -29.86 -6.94
CA ALA A 587 14.01 -30.12 -8.37
C ALA A 587 12.90 -29.46 -9.21
N GLN A 588 13.30 -28.85 -10.33
CA GLN A 588 12.47 -28.18 -11.33
C GLN A 588 11.74 -26.92 -10.84
N GLU A 589 11.95 -26.49 -9.60
CA GLU A 589 11.40 -25.23 -9.11
C GLU A 589 12.20 -24.03 -9.62
N VAL A 590 11.49 -22.90 -9.78
CA VAL A 590 12.07 -21.61 -10.17
C VAL A 590 12.41 -20.80 -8.92
N TYR A 591 13.61 -20.24 -8.91
CA TYR A 591 14.10 -19.31 -7.90
C TYR A 591 14.44 -17.98 -8.56
N THR A 592 14.03 -16.90 -7.91
CA THR A 592 14.37 -15.54 -8.32
C THR A 592 15.47 -15.03 -7.42
N ILE A 593 16.58 -14.60 -8.01
CA ILE A 593 17.72 -14.05 -7.29
C ILE A 593 17.79 -12.57 -7.62
N GLU A 594 17.94 -11.74 -6.60
CA GLU A 594 18.12 -10.31 -6.74
C GLU A 594 19.50 -9.93 -6.19
N VAL A 595 20.27 -9.23 -7.02
CA VAL A 595 21.49 -8.55 -6.61
C VAL A 595 21.20 -7.05 -6.56
N ARG A 596 21.44 -6.41 -5.41
CA ARG A 596 21.21 -4.96 -5.23
C ARG A 596 22.53 -4.23 -5.10
N GLY A 597 22.74 -3.17 -5.89
CA GLY A 597 23.87 -2.27 -5.70
C GLY A 597 23.75 -1.44 -4.44
N GLN A 598 24.89 -1.15 -3.79
CA GLN A 598 25.00 -0.23 -2.66
C GLN A 598 25.29 1.22 -3.08
N SER A 599 25.00 2.16 -2.18
CA SER A 599 25.16 3.59 -2.44
C SER A 599 26.60 3.94 -2.78
N GLY A 600 26.80 4.69 -3.86
CA GLY A 600 28.11 5.19 -4.26
C GLY A 600 29.02 4.17 -4.96
N HIS A 601 28.51 3.00 -5.32
CA HIS A 601 29.26 1.98 -6.04
C HIS A 601 28.59 1.67 -7.40
N GLU A 602 29.20 2.13 -8.49
CA GLU A 602 28.79 1.73 -9.85
C GLU A 602 29.70 0.62 -10.34
N LEU A 603 29.10 -0.52 -10.65
CA LEU A 603 29.75 -1.72 -11.12
C LEU A 603 29.45 -1.91 -12.61
N SER A 604 30.46 -2.34 -13.34
CA SER A 604 30.44 -2.71 -14.75
C SER A 604 30.50 -4.21 -14.99
N GLY A 605 30.63 -5.02 -13.93
CA GLY A 605 30.63 -6.47 -14.03
C GLY A 605 30.79 -7.17 -12.69
N TRP A 606 30.19 -8.36 -12.58
CA TRP A 606 30.48 -9.38 -11.58
C TRP A 606 30.12 -10.78 -12.11
N ASN A 607 30.70 -11.81 -11.54
CA ASN A 607 30.34 -13.19 -11.83
C ASN A 607 29.36 -13.71 -10.78
N MET A 608 28.34 -14.44 -11.21
CA MET A 608 27.45 -15.22 -10.35
C MET A 608 27.85 -16.70 -10.39
N THR A 609 28.10 -17.31 -9.23
CA THR A 609 28.42 -18.74 -9.15
C THR A 609 27.33 -19.49 -8.40
N VAL A 610 26.84 -20.58 -8.98
CA VAL A 610 25.92 -21.52 -8.33
C VAL A 610 26.65 -22.84 -8.11
N SER A 611 26.81 -23.26 -6.85
CA SER A 611 27.52 -24.49 -6.48
C SER A 611 26.66 -25.42 -5.62
N PRO A 612 26.95 -26.74 -5.61
CA PRO A 612 26.25 -27.71 -4.76
C PRO A 612 26.36 -27.43 -3.26
#